data_AF-A0A0N5A258-F1
#
_entry.id   AF-A0A0N5A258-F1
#
_cell.length_a   1.000
_cell.length_b   1.000
_cell.length_c   1.000
_cell.angle_alpha   90.00
_cell.angle_beta   90.00
_cell.angle_gamma   90.00
#
_symmetry.space_group_name_H-M   'P 1'
#
loop_
_entity.id
_entity.type
_entity.pdbx_description
1 polymer ?
#
loop_
_entity_poly.entity_id
_entity_poly.type
_entity_poly.pdbx_seq_one_letter_code
_entity_poly.pdbx_strand_id
1 'polypeptide(L)'
;MAALNVDPPGSEMPAAGGKTTHKVGNAGATRLAFKVKSSNNTHIRLKPVFGFVDPGAQTDLEITRLEGPPKEDKLVIQFKEAAADAADPAALFKEGPIAGEVIVPVSAK
;
A
#
# COMPACT_ATOMS: atom_id res chain seq x y z
N MET A 1 8.15 11.87 -13.57
CA MET A 1 7.12 10.81 -13.46
C MET A 1 7.30 10.11 -12.14
N ALA A 2 6.38 10.26 -11.19
CA ALA A 2 6.41 9.49 -9.96
C ALA A 2 6.09 8.03 -10.29
N ALA A 3 7.04 7.12 -10.07
CA ALA A 3 6.88 5.69 -10.31
C ALA A 3 6.98 4.97 -8.96
N LEU A 4 5.84 4.85 -8.28
CA LEU A 4 5.73 3.98 -7.10
C LEU A 4 5.66 2.53 -7.59
N ASN A 5 6.54 1.67 -7.10
CA ASN A 5 6.54 0.24 -7.40
C ASN A 5 6.20 -0.57 -6.17
N VAL A 6 5.60 -1.74 -6.37
CA VAL A 6 5.21 -2.66 -5.29
C VAL A 6 5.68 -4.05 -5.65
N ASP A 7 6.44 -4.68 -4.76
CA ASP A 7 7.02 -6.01 -4.98
C ASP A 7 6.84 -6.92 -3.74
N PRO A 8 6.17 -8.07 -3.83
CA PRO A 8 5.52 -8.60 -5.03
C PRO A 8 4.31 -7.74 -5.47
N PRO A 9 3.95 -7.74 -6.77
CA PRO A 9 2.83 -6.94 -7.28
C PRO A 9 1.47 -7.49 -6.88
N GLY A 10 1.40 -8.71 -6.35
CA GLY A 10 0.20 -9.39 -5.87
C GLY A 10 0.52 -10.36 -4.74
N SER A 11 -0.51 -10.81 -4.02
CA SER A 11 -0.38 -11.73 -2.89
C SER A 11 -1.34 -12.90 -3.04
N GLU A 12 -0.85 -14.11 -2.81
CA GLU A 12 -1.69 -15.29 -2.60
C GLU A 12 -1.51 -15.78 -1.17
N MET A 13 -2.61 -15.94 -0.44
CA MET A 13 -2.62 -16.35 0.95
C MET A 13 -3.66 -17.44 1.21
N PRO A 14 -3.44 -18.31 2.21
CA PRO A 14 -4.46 -19.24 2.66
C PRO A 14 -5.69 -18.52 3.23
N ALA A 15 -6.89 -19.04 2.94
CA ALA A 15 -8.14 -18.58 3.54
C ALA A 15 -8.16 -18.76 5.08
N ALA A 16 -7.41 -19.75 5.59
CA ALA A 16 -7.19 -19.98 7.02
C ALA A 16 -6.37 -18.87 7.72
N GLY A 17 -5.80 -17.94 6.96
CA GLY A 17 -4.99 -16.83 7.46
C GLY A 17 -3.52 -16.95 7.06
N GLY A 18 -2.84 -15.80 7.08
CA GLY A 18 -1.45 -15.70 6.64
C GLY A 18 -0.95 -14.26 6.66
N LYS A 19 0.33 -14.09 6.33
CA LYS A 19 0.97 -12.78 6.28
C LYS A 19 1.89 -12.69 5.08
N THR A 20 1.81 -11.60 4.33
CA THR A 20 2.74 -11.28 3.26
C THR A 20 3.29 -9.87 3.44
N THR A 21 4.53 -9.67 3.00
CA THR A 21 5.19 -8.36 3.04
C THR A 21 5.46 -7.91 1.62
N HIS A 22 5.07 -6.69 1.31
CA HIS A 22 5.24 -6.04 0.02
C HIS A 22 6.14 -4.84 0.19
N LYS A 23 7.15 -4.72 -0.66
CA LYS A 23 8.04 -3.57 -0.69
C LYS A 23 7.44 -2.50 -1.58
N VAL A 24 7.07 -1.38 -0.97
CA VAL A 24 6.62 -0.18 -1.67
C VAL A 24 7.85 0.71 -1.90
N GLY A 25 8.35 0.74 -3.13
CA GLY A 25 9.50 1.52 -3.52
C GLY A 25 9.12 2.82 -4.22
N ASN A 26 10.02 3.80 -4.13
CA ASN A 26 9.93 5.05 -4.85
C ASN A 26 11.12 5.17 -5.81
N ALA A 27 10.89 4.89 -7.09
CA ALA A 27 11.89 5.08 -8.14
C ALA A 27 11.95 6.53 -8.67
N GLY A 28 11.17 7.45 -8.09
CA GLY A 28 11.15 8.86 -8.43
C GLY A 28 12.25 9.68 -7.74
N ALA A 29 12.27 10.98 -8.05
CA ALA A 29 13.22 11.95 -7.50
C ALA A 29 12.66 12.78 -6.32
N THR A 30 11.35 12.68 -6.06
CA THR A 30 10.65 13.42 -5.01
C THR A 30 10.12 12.47 -3.93
N ARG A 31 10.02 12.95 -2.69
CA ARG A 31 9.44 12.19 -1.58
C ARG A 31 7.97 11.93 -1.87
N LEU A 32 7.53 10.68 -1.72
CA LEU A 32 6.14 10.30 -1.95
C LEU A 32 5.47 9.96 -0.63
N ALA A 33 4.24 10.41 -0.45
CA ALA A 33 3.33 9.85 0.54
C ALA A 33 2.44 8.80 -0.14
N PHE A 34 2.12 7.72 0.57
CA PHE A 34 1.17 6.72 0.10
C PHE A 34 0.06 6.45 1.13
N LYS A 35 -1.08 6.01 0.61
CA LYS A 35 -2.27 5.59 1.35
C LYS A 35 -2.74 4.25 0.79
N VAL A 36 -2.88 3.26 1.64
CA VAL A 36 -3.39 1.94 1.27
C VAL A 36 -4.87 1.84 1.59
N LYS A 37 -5.68 1.45 0.61
CA LYS A 37 -7.10 1.13 0.77
C LYS A 37 -7.28 -0.37 0.50
N SER A 38 -8.09 -1.05 1.30
CA SER A 38 -8.47 -2.45 1.07
C SER A 38 -9.94 -2.54 0.67
N SER A 39 -10.28 -3.49 -0.20
CA SER A 39 -11.66 -3.87 -0.49
C SER A 39 -12.34 -4.64 0.66
N ASN A 40 -11.56 -5.16 1.61
CA ASN A 40 -12.05 -6.01 2.70
C ASN A 40 -11.25 -5.76 3.98
N ASN A 41 -11.77 -4.87 4.81
CA ASN A 41 -11.18 -4.58 6.12
C ASN A 41 -11.65 -5.55 7.22
N THR A 42 -12.56 -6.47 6.92
CA THR A 42 -13.03 -7.45 7.90
C THR A 42 -11.94 -8.49 8.14
N HIS A 43 -11.41 -9.08 7.06
CA HIS A 43 -10.45 -10.17 7.11
C HIS A 43 -9.02 -9.78 6.74
N ILE A 44 -8.78 -8.56 6.26
CA ILE A 44 -7.43 -8.09 5.96
C ILE A 44 -7.05 -6.99 6.97
N ARG A 45 -5.83 -7.08 7.48
CA ARG A 45 -5.17 -6.04 8.26
C ARG A 45 -3.94 -5.55 7.49
N LEU A 46 -3.73 -4.25 7.50
CA LEU A 46 -2.65 -3.59 6.76
C LEU A 46 -1.78 -2.81 7.73
N LYS A 47 -0.47 -2.88 7.54
CA LYS A 47 0.48 -2.09 8.31
C LYS A 47 1.71 -1.74 7.46
N PRO A 48 2.01 -0.45 7.22
CA PRO A 48 1.23 0.74 7.57
C PRO A 48 0.09 1.04 6.57
N VAL A 49 -0.93 1.80 7.00
CA VAL A 49 -2.01 2.29 6.09
C VAL A 49 -1.59 3.60 5.40
N PHE A 50 -0.77 4.41 6.06
CA PHE A 50 -0.19 5.64 5.53
C PHE A 50 1.31 5.65 5.81
N GLY A 51 2.09 6.20 4.88
CA GLY A 51 3.52 6.34 5.08
C GLY A 51 4.16 7.24 4.05
N PHE A 52 5.47 7.45 4.23
CA PHE A 52 6.33 8.13 3.29
C PHE A 52 7.34 7.15 2.71
N VAL A 53 7.76 7.42 1.48
CA VAL A 53 8.87 6.74 0.82
C VAL A 53 9.75 7.80 0.17
N ASP A 54 10.97 7.93 0.68
CA ASP A 54 11.96 8.88 0.15
C ASP A 54 12.46 8.45 -1.24
N PRO A 55 13.01 9.36 -2.04
CA PRO A 55 13.55 9.04 -3.37
C PRO A 55 14.59 7.91 -3.30
N GLY A 56 14.42 6.85 -4.11
CA GLY A 56 15.30 5.68 -4.13
C GLY A 56 15.16 4.75 -2.91
N ALA A 57 14.28 5.08 -1.97
CA ALA A 57 14.00 4.25 -0.81
C ALA A 57 12.82 3.30 -1.07
N GLN A 58 12.65 2.36 -0.14
CA GLN A 58 11.58 1.38 -0.14
C GLN A 58 11.12 1.14 1.30
N THR A 59 9.83 0.89 1.48
CA THR A 59 9.21 0.62 2.77
C THR A 59 8.40 -0.67 2.73
N ASP A 60 8.32 -1.35 3.86
CA ASP A 60 7.60 -2.61 3.95
C ASP A 60 6.12 -2.36 4.29
N LEU A 61 5.24 -2.91 3.45
CA LEU A 61 3.81 -3.00 3.64
C LEU A 61 3.44 -4.43 4.00
N GLU A 62 3.08 -4.65 5.26
CA GLU A 62 2.60 -5.91 5.77
C GLU A 62 1.09 -6.05 5.56
N ILE A 63 0.70 -7.15 4.90
CA ILE A 63 -0.68 -7.58 4.71
C ILE A 63 -0.87 -8.83 5.55
N THR A 64 -1.79 -8.77 6.50
CA THR A 64 -2.20 -9.94 7.30
C THR A 64 -3.61 -10.35 6.91
N ARG A 65 -3.77 -11.58 6.43
CA ARG A 65 -5.07 -12.22 6.25
C ARG A 65 -5.47 -12.95 7.53
N LEU A 66 -6.66 -12.63 8.01
CA LEU A 66 -7.35 -13.37 9.06
C LEU A 66 -8.15 -14.52 8.44
N GLU A 67 -8.42 -15.53 9.28
CA GLU A 67 -9.30 -16.64 8.91
C GLU A 67 -10.65 -16.12 8.41
N GLY A 68 -11.07 -16.61 7.24
CA GLY A 68 -12.34 -16.24 6.63
C GLY A 68 -12.56 -17.00 5.32
N PRO A 69 -13.70 -16.78 4.64
CA PRO A 69 -14.00 -17.50 3.41
C PRO A 69 -12.98 -17.17 2.30
N PRO A 70 -12.66 -18.13 1.41
CA PRO A 70 -11.89 -17.87 0.21
C PRO A 70 -12.49 -16.72 -0.58
N LYS A 71 -11.67 -15.75 -0.96
CA LYS A 71 -12.12 -14.51 -1.61
C LYS A 71 -10.97 -13.82 -2.33
N GLU A 72 -11.26 -13.27 -3.49
CA GLU A 72 -10.39 -12.32 -4.16
C GLU A 72 -10.67 -10.90 -3.64
N ASP A 73 -9.64 -10.30 -3.06
CA ASP A 73 -9.63 -8.95 -2.54
C ASP A 73 -8.60 -8.11 -3.32
N LYS A 74 -8.69 -6.80 -3.22
CA LYS A 74 -7.73 -5.88 -3.83
C LYS A 74 -7.32 -4.80 -2.86
N LEU A 75 -6.04 -4.44 -2.90
CA LEU A 75 -5.52 -3.25 -2.26
C LEU A 75 -5.23 -2.19 -3.30
N VAL A 76 -5.58 -0.95 -2.99
CA VAL A 76 -5.29 0.21 -3.84
C VAL A 76 -4.35 1.12 -3.05
N ILE A 77 -3.12 1.23 -3.52
CA ILE A 77 -2.08 2.09 -2.95
C ILE A 77 -2.09 3.38 -3.76
N GLN A 78 -2.68 4.42 -3.19
CA GLN A 78 -2.70 5.75 -3.78
C GLN A 78 -1.46 6.51 -3.32
N PHE A 79 -0.79 7.23 -4.21
CA PHE A 79 0.41 7.98 -3.88
C PHE A 79 0.35 9.40 -4.40
N LYS A 80 1.13 10.28 -3.78
CA LYS A 80 1.32 11.66 -4.21
C LYS A 80 2.63 12.23 -3.71
N GLU A 81 3.06 13.29 -4.35
CA GLU A 81 4.25 14.02 -3.94
C GLU A 81 4.02 14.66 -2.57
N ALA A 82 5.04 14.56 -1.72
CA ALA A 82 5.08 15.11 -0.39
C ALA A 82 6.25 16.08 -0.28
N ALA A 83 6.04 17.19 0.41
CA ALA A 83 7.14 18.09 0.77
C ALA A 83 8.11 17.37 1.72
N ALA A 84 9.39 17.73 1.67
CA ALA A 84 10.42 17.09 2.48
C ALA A 84 10.16 17.24 4.00
N ASP A 85 9.56 18.36 4.40
CA ASP A 85 9.18 18.73 5.76
C ASP A 85 7.78 18.24 6.17
N ALA A 86 7.06 17.53 5.28
CA ALA A 86 5.77 16.95 5.62
C ALA A 86 5.91 15.94 6.77
N ALA A 87 5.21 16.21 7.87
CA ALA A 87 5.22 15.37 9.07
C ALA A 87 4.13 14.29 9.06
N ASP A 88 2.95 14.60 8.53
CA ASP A 88 1.79 13.70 8.54
C ASP A 88 1.41 13.26 7.11
N PRO A 89 1.61 11.98 6.74
CA PRO A 89 1.21 11.48 5.43
C PRO A 89 -0.32 11.45 5.30
N ALA A 90 -1.06 11.21 6.39
CA ALA A 90 -2.52 11.10 6.35
C ALA A 90 -3.18 12.46 6.07
N ALA A 91 -2.65 13.55 6.63
CA ALA A 91 -3.10 14.91 6.34
C ALA A 91 -3.03 15.23 4.85
N LEU A 92 -2.00 14.75 4.17
CA LEU A 92 -1.87 14.97 2.73
C LEU A 92 -3.08 14.34 2.01
N PHE A 93 -3.54 13.14 2.35
CA PHE A 93 -4.66 12.48 1.65
C PHE A 93 -6.07 12.96 2.05
N LYS A 94 -6.19 14.06 2.81
CA LYS A 94 -7.48 14.68 3.10
C LYS A 94 -8.00 15.51 1.91
N GLU A 95 -7.09 16.17 1.19
CA GLU A 95 -7.43 17.09 0.09
C GLU A 95 -6.42 17.00 -1.06
N GLY A 96 -6.84 17.47 -2.23
CA GLY A 96 -6.03 17.54 -3.45
C GLY A 96 -6.01 16.26 -4.29
N PRO A 97 -5.52 16.36 -5.54
CA PRO A 97 -5.45 15.25 -6.46
C PRO A 97 -4.39 14.22 -6.03
N ILE A 98 -4.66 12.94 -6.28
CA ILE A 98 -3.66 11.88 -6.20
C ILE A 98 -2.75 11.94 -7.43
N ALA A 99 -1.46 11.66 -7.26
CA ALA A 99 -0.54 11.59 -8.41
C ALA A 99 -0.74 10.30 -9.21
N GLY A 100 -1.14 9.23 -8.53
CA GLY A 100 -1.45 7.95 -9.15
C GLY A 100 -1.88 6.90 -8.13
N GLU A 101 -2.16 5.70 -8.62
CA GLU A 101 -2.48 4.55 -7.80
C GLU A 101 -1.93 3.24 -8.38
N VAL A 102 -1.64 2.30 -7.49
CA VAL A 102 -1.19 0.94 -7.80
C VAL A 102 -2.17 -0.04 -7.18
N ILE A 103 -2.61 -1.03 -7.95
CA ILE A 103 -3.52 -2.07 -7.49
C ILE A 103 -2.72 -3.33 -7.20
N VAL A 104 -2.85 -3.86 -5.99
CA VAL A 104 -2.26 -5.13 -5.54
C VAL A 104 -3.40 -6.13 -5.34
N PRO A 105 -3.56 -7.13 -6.22
CA PRO A 105 -4.53 -8.21 -6.01
C PRO A 105 -4.10 -9.09 -4.83
N VAL A 106 -5.08 -9.49 -4.03
CA VAL A 106 -4.90 -10.36 -2.87
C VAL A 106 -5.88 -11.54 -2.99
N SER A 107 -5.36 -12.72 -3.29
CA SER A 107 -6.17 -13.93 -3.45
C SER A 107 -6.10 -14.76 -2.18
N ALA A 108 -7.22 -14.87 -1.46
CA ALA A 108 -7.37 -15.81 -0.35
C ALA A 108 -7.98 -17.11 -0.87
N LYS A 109 -7.22 -18.21 -0.87
CA LYS A 109 -7.64 -19.53 -1.38
C LYS A 109 -7.65 -20.58 -0.29
#